data_AF-A0A1I1IR30-F1
#
_entry.id   AF-A0A1I1IR30-F1
#
_cell.length_a   1.000
_cell.length_b   1.000
_cell.length_c   1.000
_cell.angle_alpha   90.00
_cell.angle_beta   90.00
_cell.angle_gamma   90.00
#
_symmetry.space_group_name_H-M   'P 1'
#
loop_
_entity.id
_entity.type
_entity.pdbx_description
1 polymer ?
#
loop_
_entity_poly.entity_id
_entity_poly.type
_entity_poly.pdbx_seq_one_letter_code
_entity_poly.pdbx_strand_id
1 'polypeptide(L)'
;MHTINLKNTDKQVVISDDAHKMIMESDYLKSIDFLAQLRLHSNGYAFYQKNYPNKETGIYRNETIYLHKYIAEQLIERPQSDRTLYVMFKNGNRLDCRTENLEWAPRSQITRNTRKTTSKAGFRGVYRDGVNYRATIYDKGTRYELGFFKTAEEAAEAYKQKSIELFGSVRH
;
A
#
# COMPACT_ATOMS: atom_id res chain seq x y z
N MET A 1 -18.41 -8.89 1.69
CA MET A 1 -16.95 -8.90 1.43
C MET A 1 -16.63 -10.09 0.54
N HIS A 2 -15.74 -9.94 -0.44
CA HIS A 2 -15.33 -11.03 -1.34
C HIS A 2 -13.82 -11.27 -1.30
N THR A 3 -13.44 -12.53 -1.48
CA THR A 3 -12.04 -12.98 -1.46
C THR A 3 -11.71 -13.68 -2.77
N ILE A 4 -10.64 -13.24 -3.45
CA ILE A 4 -10.27 -13.66 -4.80
C ILE A 4 -8.88 -14.29 -4.78
N ASN A 5 -8.75 -15.49 -5.33
CA ASN A 5 -7.46 -16.19 -5.47
C ASN A 5 -6.59 -15.53 -6.54
N LEU A 6 -5.28 -15.47 -6.29
CA LEU A 6 -4.30 -14.96 -7.26
C LEU A 6 -3.65 -16.13 -8.01
N LYS A 7 -3.53 -16.05 -9.34
CA LYS A 7 -3.10 -17.20 -10.17
C LYS A 7 -1.68 -17.73 -9.91
N ASN A 8 -0.80 -16.90 -9.37
CA ASN A 8 0.63 -17.20 -9.23
C ASN A 8 1.07 -17.40 -7.77
N THR A 9 0.13 -17.55 -6.83
CA THR A 9 0.42 -17.70 -5.40
C THR A 9 -0.81 -18.23 -4.66
N ASP A 10 -0.63 -18.88 -3.51
CA ASP A 10 -1.75 -19.29 -2.63
C ASP A 10 -2.40 -18.13 -1.86
N LYS A 11 -1.94 -16.89 -2.10
CA LYS A 11 -2.49 -15.70 -1.47
C LYS A 11 -3.79 -15.26 -2.14
N GLN A 12 -4.61 -14.59 -1.34
CA GLN A 12 -5.89 -14.04 -1.76
C GLN A 12 -5.91 -12.52 -1.59
N VAL A 13 -6.65 -11.85 -2.46
CA VAL A 13 -6.98 -10.43 -2.33
C VAL A 13 -8.43 -10.28 -1.89
N VAL A 14 -8.67 -9.34 -0.98
CA VAL A 14 -10.00 -9.04 -0.45
C VAL A 14 -10.52 -7.76 -1.09
N ILE A 15 -11.78 -7.75 -1.49
CA ILE A 15 -12.50 -6.59 -2.01
C ILE A 15 -13.86 -6.43 -1.32
N SER A 16 -14.37 -5.21 -1.32
CA SER A 16 -15.69 -4.85 -0.79
C SER A 16 -16.80 -5.22 -1.79
N ASP A 17 -18.06 -5.25 -1.32
CA ASP A 17 -19.19 -5.73 -2.12
C ASP A 17 -19.53 -4.78 -3.29
N ASP A 18 -19.37 -3.47 -3.06
CA ASP A 18 -19.47 -2.43 -4.09
C ASP A 18 -18.42 -2.60 -5.19
N ALA A 19 -17.16 -2.88 -4.81
CA ALA A 19 -16.07 -3.14 -5.73
C ALA A 19 -16.30 -4.41 -6.54
N HIS A 20 -16.75 -5.49 -5.90
CA HIS A 20 -17.09 -6.73 -6.60
C HIS A 20 -18.23 -6.50 -7.60
N LYS A 21 -19.32 -5.84 -7.16
CA LYS A 21 -20.46 -5.51 -8.03
C LYS A 21 -20.04 -4.68 -9.24
N MET A 22 -19.29 -3.60 -9.02
CA MET A 22 -18.79 -2.71 -10.09
C MET A 22 -17.94 -3.48 -11.12
N ILE A 23 -17.08 -4.40 -10.67
CA ILE A 23 -16.27 -5.23 -11.56
C ILE A 23 -17.16 -6.19 -12.39
N MET A 24 -18.16 -6.81 -11.77
CA MET A 24 -19.07 -7.73 -12.43
C MET A 24 -20.03 -7.04 -13.41
N GLU A 25 -20.35 -5.76 -13.20
CA GLU A 25 -21.19 -4.96 -14.10
C GLU A 25 -20.41 -4.46 -15.33
N SER A 26 -19.09 -4.33 -15.24
CA SER A 26 -18.24 -3.89 -16.34
C SER A 26 -18.13 -4.93 -17.46
N ASP A 27 -18.66 -4.61 -18.65
CA ASP A 27 -18.57 -5.46 -19.85
C ASP A 27 -17.13 -5.78 -20.24
N TYR A 28 -16.26 -4.77 -20.17
CA TYR A 28 -14.84 -4.96 -20.46
C TYR A 28 -14.16 -5.92 -19.46
N LEU A 29 -14.36 -5.73 -18.14
CA LEU A 29 -13.72 -6.59 -17.13
C LEU A 29 -14.25 -8.03 -17.15
N LYS A 30 -15.54 -8.22 -17.43
CA LYS A 30 -16.11 -9.54 -17.71
C LYS A 30 -15.45 -10.20 -18.91
N SER A 31 -15.26 -9.46 -20.02
CA SER A 31 -14.69 -10.01 -21.25
C SER A 31 -13.26 -10.56 -21.11
N ILE A 32 -12.51 -10.07 -20.13
CA ILE A 32 -11.13 -10.52 -19.85
C ILE A 32 -11.04 -11.45 -18.64
N ASP A 33 -12.18 -11.85 -18.06
CA ASP A 33 -12.26 -12.67 -16.85
C ASP A 33 -11.40 -12.09 -15.71
N PHE A 34 -11.51 -10.77 -15.51
CA PHE A 34 -10.54 -9.96 -14.78
C PHE A 34 -10.18 -10.53 -13.40
N LEU A 35 -11.19 -10.89 -12.58
CA LEU A 35 -10.98 -11.40 -11.23
C LEU A 35 -10.22 -12.72 -11.21
N ALA A 36 -10.56 -13.65 -12.11
CA ALA A 36 -9.88 -14.94 -12.19
C ALA A 36 -8.46 -14.82 -12.75
N GLN A 37 -8.16 -13.75 -13.49
CA GLN A 37 -6.84 -13.51 -14.10
C GLN A 37 -5.88 -12.69 -13.22
N LEU A 38 -6.29 -12.29 -12.02
CA LEU A 38 -5.45 -11.53 -11.09
C LEU A 38 -4.20 -12.33 -10.65
N ARG A 39 -3.10 -11.61 -10.51
CA ARG A 39 -1.79 -12.12 -10.08
C ARG A 39 -1.22 -11.23 -8.99
N LEU A 40 -0.28 -11.75 -8.21
CA LEU A 40 0.54 -11.00 -7.28
C LEU A 40 1.74 -10.40 -8.02
N HIS A 41 1.85 -9.07 -8.01
CA HIS A 41 3.01 -8.33 -8.50
C HIS A 41 4.19 -8.48 -7.51
N SER A 42 5.44 -8.30 -7.95
CA SER A 42 6.63 -8.36 -7.08
C SER A 42 6.59 -7.33 -5.94
N ASN A 43 5.93 -6.18 -6.19
CA ASN A 43 5.63 -5.17 -5.18
C ASN A 43 4.42 -5.53 -4.28
N GLY A 44 3.85 -6.72 -4.37
CA GLY A 44 2.77 -7.19 -3.49
C GLY A 44 1.37 -6.70 -3.83
N TYR A 45 1.15 -6.06 -4.98
CA TYR A 45 -0.19 -5.65 -5.43
C TYR A 45 -0.87 -6.76 -6.21
N ALA A 46 -2.19 -6.87 -6.07
CA ALA A 46 -3.01 -7.63 -7.01
C ALA A 46 -3.14 -6.86 -8.34
N PHE A 47 -2.84 -7.51 -9.46
CA PHE A 47 -2.88 -6.91 -10.78
C PHE A 47 -3.25 -7.92 -11.87
N TYR A 48 -3.78 -7.42 -12.96
CA TYR A 48 -3.94 -8.12 -14.24
C TYR A 48 -2.93 -7.58 -15.22
N GLN A 49 -2.37 -8.45 -16.06
CA GLN A 49 -1.56 -8.05 -17.19
C GLN A 49 -1.76 -8.99 -18.38
N LYS A 50 -1.87 -8.42 -19.57
CA LYS A 50 -1.95 -9.15 -20.83
C LYS A 50 -1.11 -8.47 -21.91
N ASN A 51 -0.41 -9.30 -22.67
CA ASN A 51 0.48 -8.86 -23.74
C ASN A 51 -0.16 -9.18 -25.07
N TYR A 52 -0.26 -8.17 -25.93
CA TYR A 52 -0.77 -8.29 -27.28
C TYR A 52 0.42 -8.15 -28.24
N PRO A 53 1.00 -9.26 -28.72
CA PRO A 53 2.08 -9.21 -29.69
C PRO A 53 1.54 -8.69 -31.03
N ASN A 54 2.14 -7.63 -31.56
CA ASN A 54 1.92 -7.24 -32.95
C ASN A 54 2.87 -8.07 -33.84
N LYS A 55 2.31 -8.99 -34.62
CA LYS A 55 3.09 -9.89 -35.48
C LYS A 55 3.77 -9.17 -36.66
N GLU A 56 3.30 -7.99 -37.04
CA GLU A 56 3.81 -7.23 -38.18
C GLU A 56 4.97 -6.32 -37.79
N THR A 57 4.88 -5.65 -36.64
CA THR A 57 5.92 -4.73 -36.17
C THR A 57 6.89 -5.38 -35.18
N GLY A 58 6.56 -6.56 -34.62
CA GLY A 58 7.29 -7.19 -33.53
C GLY A 58 7.14 -6.46 -32.19
N ILE A 59 6.36 -5.37 -32.13
CA ILE A 59 6.15 -4.57 -30.92
C ILE A 59 5.04 -5.20 -30.07
N TYR A 60 5.24 -5.21 -28.76
CA TYR A 60 4.24 -5.72 -27.81
C TYR A 60 3.45 -4.58 -27.20
N ARG A 61 2.11 -4.64 -27.27
CA ARG A 61 1.27 -3.80 -26.42
C ARG A 61 1.01 -4.52 -25.11
N ASN A 62 1.47 -3.95 -24.00
CA ASN A 62 1.19 -4.46 -22.67
C ASN A 62 0.02 -3.69 -22.07
N GLU A 63 -0.99 -4.42 -21.60
CA GLU A 63 -2.10 -3.88 -20.83
C GLU A 63 -1.93 -4.32 -19.38
N THR A 64 -2.02 -3.39 -18.43
CA THR A 64 -1.81 -3.67 -17.01
C THR A 64 -2.83 -2.90 -16.19
N ILE A 65 -3.58 -3.63 -15.35
CA ILE A 65 -4.62 -3.07 -14.48
C ILE A 65 -4.28 -3.46 -13.05
N TYR A 66 -4.06 -2.45 -12.21
CA TYR A 66 -3.88 -2.65 -10.77
C TYR A 66 -5.23 -2.59 -10.08
N LEU A 67 -5.60 -3.65 -9.34
CA LEU A 67 -6.93 -3.78 -8.75
C LEU A 67 -7.28 -2.60 -7.84
N HIS A 68 -6.41 -2.29 -6.87
CA HIS A 68 -6.61 -1.17 -5.94
C HIS A 68 -6.80 0.17 -6.65
N LYS A 69 -6.02 0.42 -7.72
CA LYS A 69 -6.10 1.67 -8.48
C LYS A 69 -7.43 1.77 -9.21
N TYR A 70 -7.84 0.70 -9.88
CA TYR A 70 -9.09 0.64 -10.61
C TYR A 70 -10.29 0.86 -9.67
N ILE A 71 -10.32 0.17 -8.52
CA ILE A 71 -11.38 0.34 -7.52
C ILE A 71 -11.46 1.79 -7.04
N ALA A 72 -10.33 2.39 -6.66
CA ALA A 72 -10.31 3.76 -6.15
C ALA A 72 -10.71 4.80 -7.22
N GLU A 73 -10.31 4.61 -8.47
CA GLU A 73 -10.70 5.51 -9.57
C GLU A 73 -12.20 5.49 -9.87
N GLN A 74 -12.90 4.39 -9.57
CA GLN A 74 -14.34 4.25 -9.82
C GLN A 74 -15.21 4.57 -8.60
N LEU A 75 -14.75 4.24 -7.39
CA LEU A 75 -15.59 4.25 -6.18
C LEU A 75 -15.18 5.27 -5.13
N ILE A 76 -14.02 5.92 -5.28
CA ILE A 76 -13.50 6.87 -4.27
C ILE A 76 -13.33 8.23 -4.93
N GLU A 77 -14.14 9.19 -4.49
CA GLU A 77 -14.04 10.57 -4.95
C GLU A 77 -12.61 11.09 -4.74
N ARG A 78 -12.01 11.58 -5.84
CA ARG A 78 -10.67 12.12 -5.82
C ARG A 78 -10.73 13.56 -5.32
N PRO A 79 -10.11 13.89 -4.17
CA PRO A 79 -10.16 15.25 -3.65
C PRO A 79 -9.36 16.19 -4.54
N GLN A 80 -9.81 17.45 -4.59
CA GLN A 80 -9.05 18.52 -5.23
C GLN A 80 -7.74 18.74 -4.47
N SER A 81 -6.62 18.77 -5.19
CA SER A 81 -5.29 18.88 -4.61
C SER A 81 -4.34 19.51 -5.61
N ASP A 82 -3.45 20.37 -5.12
CA ASP A 82 -2.31 20.95 -5.84
C ASP A 82 -1.22 19.90 -6.11
N ARG A 83 -1.23 18.79 -5.37
CA ARG A 83 -0.26 17.70 -5.45
C ARG A 83 -0.83 16.49 -6.19
N THR A 84 0.05 15.74 -6.84
CA THR A 84 -0.27 14.41 -7.37
C THR A 84 -0.67 13.46 -6.24
N LEU A 85 -1.86 12.89 -6.37
CA LEU A 85 -2.39 11.87 -5.47
C LEU A 85 -2.23 10.48 -6.08
N TYR A 86 -2.03 9.51 -5.20
CA TYR A 86 -1.92 8.10 -5.53
C TYR A 86 -2.81 7.32 -4.56
N VAL A 87 -3.22 6.14 -4.98
CA VAL A 87 -4.04 5.26 -4.15
C VAL A 87 -3.16 4.59 -3.11
N MET A 88 -3.55 4.68 -1.85
CA MET A 88 -2.86 4.05 -0.73
C MET A 88 -3.78 3.14 0.07
N PHE A 89 -3.16 2.26 0.87
CA PHE A 89 -3.83 1.31 1.74
C PHE A 89 -3.70 1.77 3.18
N LYS A 90 -4.81 2.07 3.85
CA LYS A 90 -4.82 2.61 5.23
C LYS A 90 -4.12 1.65 6.19
N ASN A 91 -4.43 0.35 6.11
CA ASN A 91 -3.80 -0.68 6.95
C ASN A 91 -2.43 -1.19 6.45
N GLY A 92 -1.94 -0.67 5.31
CA GLY A 92 -0.68 -1.09 4.69
C GLY A 92 -0.67 -2.49 4.06
N ASN A 93 -1.79 -3.24 4.11
CA ASN A 93 -1.94 -4.52 3.45
C ASN A 93 -2.37 -4.31 1.98
N ARG A 94 -1.46 -4.61 1.06
CA ARG A 94 -1.65 -4.43 -0.40
C ARG A 94 -2.64 -5.41 -1.02
N LEU A 95 -3.05 -6.43 -0.27
CA LEU A 95 -4.06 -7.41 -0.66
C LEU A 95 -5.41 -7.18 0.03
N ASP A 96 -5.56 -6.07 0.76
CA ASP A 96 -6.84 -5.60 1.26
C ASP A 96 -7.30 -4.41 0.41
N CYS A 97 -7.97 -4.70 -0.71
CA CYS A 97 -8.46 -3.74 -1.69
C CYS A 97 -9.92 -3.33 -1.45
N ARG A 98 -10.43 -3.50 -0.22
CA ARG A 98 -11.76 -3.01 0.16
C ARG A 98 -11.79 -1.48 0.09
N THR A 99 -12.91 -0.90 -0.37
CA THR A 99 -13.04 0.56 -0.57
C THR A 99 -12.77 1.34 0.71
N GLU A 100 -13.19 0.82 1.88
CA GLU A 100 -12.93 1.46 3.16
C GLU A 100 -11.44 1.52 3.54
N ASN A 101 -10.61 0.63 2.97
CA ASN A 101 -9.17 0.56 3.22
C ASN A 101 -8.34 1.36 2.20
N LEU A 102 -8.95 1.87 1.13
CA LEU A 102 -8.29 2.65 0.11
C LEU A 102 -8.51 4.16 0.34
N GLU A 103 -7.53 4.97 0.00
CA GLU A 103 -7.66 6.43 0.00
C GLU A 103 -6.69 7.09 -0.99
N TRP A 104 -7.03 8.30 -1.42
CA TRP A 104 -6.15 9.16 -2.20
C TRP A 104 -5.17 9.88 -1.27
N ALA A 105 -3.87 9.73 -1.53
CA ALA A 105 -2.84 10.34 -0.71
C ALA A 105 -1.65 10.84 -1.52
N PRO A 106 -0.95 11.89 -1.06
CA PRO A 106 0.29 12.33 -1.67
C PRO A 106 1.40 11.31 -1.48
N ARG A 107 2.40 11.35 -2.37
CA ARG A 107 3.54 10.41 -2.34
C ARG A 107 4.32 10.43 -1.02
N SER A 108 4.35 11.57 -0.33
CA SER A 108 4.95 11.69 1.01
C SER A 108 4.26 10.75 2.01
N GLN A 109 2.92 10.72 2.04
CA GLN A 109 2.13 9.85 2.93
C GLN A 109 2.29 8.37 2.58
N ILE A 110 2.36 8.01 1.30
CA ILE A 110 2.58 6.63 0.86
C ILE A 110 3.95 6.10 1.22
N THR A 111 4.99 6.88 0.93
CA THR A 111 6.37 6.53 1.29
C THR A 111 6.47 6.34 2.79
N ARG A 112 5.76 7.19 3.52
CA ARG A 112 5.68 7.22 4.98
C ARG A 112 4.91 6.02 5.58
N ASN A 113 3.97 5.43 4.83
CA ASN A 113 3.21 4.23 5.21
C ASN A 113 3.81 2.91 4.66
N THR A 114 4.87 2.98 3.85
CA THR A 114 5.54 1.78 3.32
C THR A 114 6.45 1.18 4.40
N ARG A 115 6.18 -0.08 4.82
CA ARG A 115 6.85 -0.85 5.90
C ARG A 115 8.38 -1.04 5.80
N LYS A 116 9.09 -0.36 4.91
CA LYS A 116 10.45 -0.75 4.47
C LYS A 116 11.64 -0.25 5.29
N THR A 117 11.47 0.14 6.55
CA THR A 117 12.66 0.44 7.38
C THR A 117 12.46 0.00 8.83
N THR A 118 12.50 -1.30 9.08
CA THR A 118 13.03 -1.78 10.36
C THR A 118 14.51 -1.41 10.35
N SER A 119 14.97 -0.72 11.37
CA SER A 119 16.41 -0.49 11.52
C SER A 119 17.13 -1.81 11.82
N LYS A 120 18.46 -1.77 11.94
CA LYS A 120 19.24 -2.91 12.48
C LYS A 120 18.77 -3.34 13.87
N ALA A 121 18.06 -2.48 14.61
CA ALA A 121 17.50 -2.78 15.91
C ALA A 121 16.12 -3.48 15.85
N GLY A 122 15.60 -3.78 14.65
CA GLY A 122 14.32 -4.47 14.48
C GLY A 122 13.08 -3.57 14.51
N PHE A 123 13.22 -2.31 14.94
CA PHE A 123 12.11 -1.37 15.07
C PHE A 123 12.28 -0.13 14.18
N ARG A 124 11.17 0.43 13.71
CA ARG A 124 11.17 1.64 12.89
C ARG A 124 11.59 2.86 13.71
N GLY A 125 12.53 3.65 13.19
CA GLY A 125 12.96 4.90 13.83
C GLY A 125 13.82 4.72 15.08
N VAL A 126 14.12 3.47 15.46
CA VAL A 126 15.01 3.12 16.57
C VAL A 126 16.37 2.79 15.99
N TYR A 127 17.47 3.33 16.52
CA TYR A 127 18.82 3.06 16.04
C TYR A 127 19.72 2.76 17.23
N ARG A 128 20.62 1.77 17.08
CA ARG A 128 21.64 1.51 18.11
C ARG A 128 22.68 2.63 18.08
N ASP A 129 22.91 3.25 19.22
CA ASP A 129 23.86 4.35 19.42
C ASP A 129 24.76 4.03 20.63
N GLY A 130 25.88 3.35 20.37
CA GLY A 130 26.75 2.79 21.41
C GLY A 130 26.07 1.67 22.20
N VAL A 131 25.90 1.90 23.51
CA VAL A 131 25.23 0.99 24.46
C VAL A 131 23.72 1.19 24.46
N ASN A 132 23.25 2.36 24.03
CA ASN A 132 21.85 2.76 24.10
C ASN A 132 21.15 2.66 22.73
N TYR A 133 19.84 2.84 22.74
CA TYR A 133 18.97 2.91 21.57
C TYR A 133 18.39 4.31 21.46
N ARG A 134 18.58 4.97 20.32
CA ARG A 134 18.01 6.28 20.03
C ARG A 134 16.73 6.13 19.23
N ALA A 135 15.66 6.80 19.64
CA ALA A 135 14.43 6.90 18.86
C ALA A 135 14.33 8.26 18.15
N THR A 136 13.97 8.27 16.88
CA THR A 136 13.84 9.48 16.06
C THR A 136 12.67 9.35 15.10
N ILE A 137 11.86 10.40 15.00
CA ILE A 137 10.74 10.47 14.06
C ILE A 137 10.81 11.74 13.22
N TYR A 138 10.46 11.62 11.95
CA TYR A 138 10.43 12.76 11.03
C TYR A 138 8.97 13.06 10.68
N ASP A 139 8.60 14.34 10.75
CA ASP A 139 7.36 14.85 10.17
C ASP A 139 7.63 16.08 9.32
N LYS A 140 7.10 16.08 8.09
CA LYS A 140 7.18 17.21 7.13
C LYS A 140 8.58 17.84 6.98
N GLY A 141 9.65 17.06 7.15
CA GLY A 141 11.04 17.52 7.04
C GLY A 141 11.69 17.88 8.38
N THR A 142 10.90 18.00 9.45
CA THR A 142 11.41 18.23 10.82
C THR A 142 11.77 16.91 11.49
N ARG A 143 12.98 16.85 12.04
CA ARG A 143 13.47 15.72 12.84
C ARG A 143 13.10 15.95 14.32
N TYR A 144 12.40 14.99 14.92
CA TYR A 144 12.11 14.95 16.34
C TYR A 144 12.94 13.85 17.00
N GLU A 145 13.79 14.25 17.95
CA GLU A 145 14.54 13.30 18.79
C GLU A 145 13.67 12.92 19.99
N LEU A 146 13.43 11.61 20.16
CA LEU A 146 12.56 11.08 21.21
C LEU A 146 13.33 10.63 22.45
N GLY A 147 14.66 10.70 22.39
CA GLY A 147 15.56 10.34 23.48
C GLY A 147 16.38 9.07 23.23
N PHE A 148 17.09 8.68 24.28
CA PHE A 148 17.96 7.51 24.35
C PHE A 148 17.41 6.56 25.41
N PHE A 149 17.38 5.27 25.08
CA PHE A 149 16.78 4.21 25.90
C PHE A 149 17.77 3.06 26.06
N LYS A 150 17.60 2.25 27.10
CA LYS A 150 18.49 1.09 27.36
C LYS A 150 18.15 -0.09 26.47
N THR A 151 16.87 -0.22 26.09
CA THR A 151 16.36 -1.32 25.28
C THR A 151 15.76 -0.84 23.97
N ALA A 152 15.68 -1.73 22.99
CA ALA A 152 15.11 -1.43 21.69
C ALA A 152 13.57 -1.26 21.79
N GLU A 153 12.94 -2.01 22.70
CA GLU A 153 11.51 -2.01 22.99
C GLU A 153 11.05 -0.69 23.61
N GLU A 154 11.77 -0.15 24.59
CA GLU A 154 11.48 1.16 25.18
C GLU A 154 11.56 2.28 24.14
N ALA A 155 12.60 2.24 23.30
CA ALA A 155 12.75 3.18 22.18
C ALA A 155 11.60 3.04 21.17
N ALA A 156 11.14 1.82 20.91
CA ALA A 156 10.03 1.55 20.01
C ALA A 156 8.69 2.05 20.59
N GLU A 157 8.47 1.91 21.90
CA GLU A 157 7.26 2.44 22.55
C GLU A 157 7.25 3.97 22.53
N ALA A 158 8.38 4.64 22.79
CA ALA A 158 8.50 6.09 22.65
C ALA A 158 8.20 6.55 21.20
N TYR A 159 8.69 5.81 20.21
CA TYR A 159 8.36 6.04 18.81
C TYR A 159 6.87 5.89 18.51
N LYS A 160 6.25 4.82 19.03
CA LYS A 160 4.83 4.54 18.88
C LYS A 160 3.95 5.62 19.49
N GLN A 161 4.25 6.09 20.69
CA GLN A 161 3.52 7.18 21.34
C GLN A 161 3.61 8.47 20.52
N LYS A 162 4.81 8.85 20.07
CA LYS A 162 4.95 10.04 19.21
C LYS A 162 4.27 9.87 17.85
N SER A 163 4.22 8.65 17.32
CA SER A 163 3.49 8.35 16.09
C SER A 163 1.99 8.55 16.26
N ILE A 164 1.41 8.11 17.38
CA ILE A 164 -0.01 8.34 17.68
C ILE A 164 -0.25 9.85 17.84
N GLU A 165 0.60 10.56 18.58
CA GLU A 165 0.45 12.00 18.81
C GLU A 165 0.48 12.80 17.51
N LEU A 166 1.49 12.57 16.67
CA LEU A 166 1.66 13.35 15.45
C LEU A 166 0.66 12.96 14.35
N PHE A 167 0.20 11.69 14.35
CA PHE A 167 -0.40 11.09 13.15
C PHE A 167 -1.67 10.26 13.39
N GLY A 168 -2.14 10.14 14.63
CA GLY A 168 -3.36 9.40 15.00
C GLY A 168 -3.28 7.88 14.80
N SER A 169 -2.11 7.30 14.52
CA SER A 169 -1.95 5.86 14.29
C SER A 169 -0.59 5.30 14.71
N VAL A 170 -0.60 4.03 15.12
CA VAL A 170 0.62 3.28 15.48
C VAL A 170 1.35 2.84 14.22
N ARG A 171 2.66 3.09 14.21
CA ARG A 171 3.58 2.59 13.19
C ARG A 171 4.30 1.37 13.73
N HIS A 172 4.22 0.26 13.00
CA HIS A 172 5.04 -0.94 13.21
C HIS A 172 6.11 -1.04 12.13
#